data_AF-A0A7T3CJ49-F1
#
_entry.id   AF-A0A7T3CJ49-F1
#
_cell.length_a   1.000
_cell.length_b   1.000
_cell.length_c   1.000
_cell.angle_alpha   90.00
_cell.angle_beta   90.00
_cell.angle_gamma   90.00
#
_symmetry.space_group_name_H-M   'P 1'
#
loop_
_entity.id
_entity.type
_entity.pdbx_description
1 polymer ?
#
loop_
_entity_poly.entity_id
_entity_poly.type
_entity_poly.pdbx_seq_one_letter_code
_entity_poly.pdbx_strand_id
1 'polypeptide(L)'
;MVPFHFLQDIRTQTAGLSTTGMLTSRVTLQVVFNVVLFLPWGMLVRGFFKRSWLTATVTGFLGSLLIESSQYTGLWFLYPCAYRLADVDDLIANTTGALIGAVVAPLFLAWMPSSAELAATRRVPRPVTVWRRWFAMLLDWLGIGVVTLAASTAAAMLFHVTGWQRPSAGIQGTTTVLLPGLLWVLVPAVTGTRASAGQKAVWLAPVRRTPHAAVEGSGSRRLPLWRSLVRALSVAGVYVAVRAEAAAAAEGIGTAVLTLALGLWILAALIAVIPTRNHRGLSYALAGAELVDARELPEPTSPRPRRRSRSQPLP
;
A
#
# COMPACT_ATOMS: atom_id res chain seq x y z
N MET A 1 35.79 10.70 5.08
CA MET A 1 34.79 11.27 4.14
C MET A 1 34.96 12.77 4.19
N VAL A 2 35.13 13.42 3.03
CA VAL A 2 35.31 14.88 2.94
C VAL A 2 33.97 15.46 2.48
N PRO A 3 33.33 16.36 3.24
CA PRO A 3 32.08 16.98 2.83
C PRO A 3 32.23 17.77 1.52
N PHE A 4 31.20 17.76 0.69
CA PHE A 4 31.09 18.44 -0.60
C PHE A 4 32.05 17.93 -1.69
N HIS A 5 32.54 16.69 -1.57
CA HIS A 5 33.40 16.07 -2.57
C HIS A 5 32.68 15.92 -3.93
N PHE A 6 31.36 15.75 -3.92
CA PHE A 6 30.52 15.70 -5.11
C PHE A 6 30.72 16.90 -6.06
N LEU A 7 31.08 18.10 -5.54
CA LEU A 7 31.34 19.27 -6.38
C LEU A 7 32.60 19.07 -7.24
N GLN A 8 33.63 18.47 -6.65
CA GLN A 8 34.86 18.13 -7.36
C GLN A 8 34.63 16.98 -8.33
N ASP A 9 33.83 15.98 -7.96
CA ASP A 9 33.49 14.86 -8.84
C ASP A 9 32.67 15.31 -10.04
N ILE A 10 31.66 16.17 -9.86
CA ILE A 10 30.92 16.77 -10.98
C ILE A 10 31.89 17.52 -11.87
N ARG A 11 32.70 18.44 -11.31
CA ARG A 11 33.62 19.26 -12.10
C ARG A 11 34.62 18.43 -12.91
N THR A 12 35.15 17.36 -12.34
CA THR A 12 36.16 16.51 -13.00
C THR A 12 35.53 15.54 -14.00
N GLN A 13 34.43 14.88 -13.64
CA GLN A 13 33.79 13.86 -14.48
C GLN A 13 32.91 14.44 -15.59
N THR A 14 32.52 15.72 -15.51
CA THR A 14 31.80 16.42 -16.58
C THR A 14 32.67 17.40 -17.37
N ALA A 15 33.98 17.44 -17.09
CA ALA A 15 34.91 18.29 -17.82
C ALA A 15 34.90 17.94 -19.32
N GLY A 16 34.61 18.92 -20.17
CA GLY A 16 34.56 18.75 -21.62
C GLY A 16 33.23 18.22 -22.18
N LEU A 17 32.22 17.97 -21.33
CA LEU A 17 30.86 17.62 -21.79
C LEU A 17 30.07 18.88 -22.20
N SER A 18 29.08 18.69 -23.07
CA SER A 18 28.05 19.71 -23.31
C SER A 18 27.23 19.97 -22.05
N THR A 19 26.53 21.11 -21.97
CA THR A 19 25.65 21.45 -20.85
C THR A 19 24.61 20.36 -20.57
N THR A 20 24.02 19.79 -21.62
CA THR A 20 23.12 18.65 -21.50
C THR A 20 23.85 17.42 -20.95
N GLY A 21 25.04 17.10 -21.46
CA GLY A 21 25.84 15.96 -20.99
C GLY A 21 26.26 16.07 -19.52
N MET A 22 26.54 17.29 -19.06
CA MET A 22 26.82 17.58 -17.65
C MET A 22 25.59 17.37 -16.76
N LEU A 23 24.40 17.82 -17.19
CA LEU A 23 23.15 17.67 -16.44
C LEU A 23 22.65 16.22 -16.39
N THR A 24 22.92 15.43 -17.43
CA THR A 24 22.53 14.02 -17.50
C THR A 24 23.64 13.06 -17.06
N SER A 25 24.76 13.57 -16.54
CA SER A 25 25.85 12.73 -16.04
C SER A 25 25.41 11.95 -14.80
N ARG A 26 25.99 10.75 -14.59
CA ARG A 26 25.63 9.92 -13.43
C ARG A 26 25.90 10.60 -12.09
N VAL A 27 27.00 11.33 -11.97
CA VAL A 27 27.38 12.03 -10.72
C VAL A 27 26.41 13.18 -10.43
N THR A 28 26.07 13.98 -11.44
CA THR A 28 25.08 15.06 -11.29
C THR A 28 23.72 14.50 -10.90
N LEU A 29 23.25 13.48 -11.63
CA LEU A 29 21.96 12.86 -11.38
C LEU A 29 21.90 12.17 -10.01
N GLN A 30 22.99 11.60 -9.49
CA GLN A 30 23.02 11.04 -8.14
C GLN A 30 22.68 12.10 -7.10
N VAL A 31 23.37 13.25 -7.12
CA VAL A 31 23.13 14.33 -6.16
C VAL A 31 21.71 14.89 -6.31
N VAL A 32 21.27 15.14 -7.54
CA VAL A 32 19.92 15.65 -7.83
C VAL A 32 18.86 14.67 -7.33
N PHE A 33 19.01 13.37 -7.60
CA PHE A 33 18.03 12.38 -7.16
C PHE A 33 18.02 12.18 -5.65
N ASN A 34 19.15 12.30 -4.96
CA ASN A 34 19.18 12.30 -3.50
C ASN A 34 18.40 13.49 -2.91
N VAL A 35 18.59 14.69 -3.45
CA VAL A 35 17.77 15.87 -3.07
C VAL A 35 16.29 15.60 -3.35
N VAL A 36 15.96 15.11 -4.55
CA VAL A 36 14.58 14.88 -4.98
C VAL A 36 13.90 13.80 -4.14
N LEU A 37 14.63 12.76 -3.73
CA LEU A 37 14.12 11.66 -2.90
C LEU A 37 13.55 12.16 -1.56
N PHE A 38 14.18 13.19 -0.98
CA PHE A 38 13.76 13.75 0.32
C PHE A 38 12.84 14.98 0.22
N LEU A 39 12.57 15.50 -0.99
CA LEU A 39 11.56 16.56 -1.19
C LEU A 39 10.18 16.17 -0.62
N PRO A 40 9.60 14.99 -0.95
CA PRO A 40 8.30 14.59 -0.41
C PRO A 40 8.30 14.48 1.12
N TRP A 41 9.40 14.05 1.73
CA TRP A 41 9.52 13.99 3.20
C TRP A 41 9.32 15.37 3.82
N GLY A 42 10.05 16.38 3.33
CA GLY A 42 9.94 17.76 3.77
C GLY A 42 8.51 18.31 3.62
N MET A 43 7.92 18.07 2.45
CA MET A 43 6.56 18.49 2.14
C MET A 43 5.52 17.85 3.06
N LEU A 44 5.66 16.56 3.38
CA LEU A 44 4.74 15.84 4.27
C LEU A 44 4.85 16.34 5.72
N VAL A 45 6.07 16.51 6.24
CA VAL A 45 6.28 16.98 7.62
C VAL A 45 5.76 18.41 7.80
N ARG A 46 6.02 19.29 6.82
CA ARG A 46 5.53 20.68 6.86
C ARG A 46 4.04 20.78 6.58
N GLY A 47 3.57 20.17 5.50
CA GLY A 47 2.20 20.33 5.00
C GLY A 47 1.18 19.49 5.75
N PHE A 48 1.41 18.18 5.81
CA PHE A 48 0.46 17.24 6.40
C PHE A 48 0.53 17.23 7.94
N PHE A 49 1.73 17.08 8.50
CA PHE A 49 1.93 17.05 9.95
C PHE A 49 1.98 18.44 10.59
N LYS A 50 1.94 19.51 9.77
CA LYS A 50 1.94 20.92 10.21
C LYS A 50 3.10 21.27 11.15
N ARG A 51 4.26 20.64 10.97
CA ARG A 51 5.46 20.91 11.79
C ARG A 51 6.31 22.03 11.16
N SER A 52 7.31 22.51 11.90
CA SER A 52 8.22 23.54 11.39
C SER A 52 9.13 22.98 10.30
N TRP A 53 9.67 23.86 9.45
CA TRP A 53 10.69 23.48 8.47
C TRP A 53 11.92 22.87 9.16
N LEU A 54 12.29 23.38 10.35
CA LEU A 54 13.38 22.83 11.15
C LEU A 54 13.12 21.37 11.55
N THR A 55 11.92 21.07 12.05
CA THR A 55 11.55 19.68 12.38
C THR A 55 11.64 18.79 11.13
N ALA A 56 11.17 19.27 9.98
CA ALA A 56 11.25 18.52 8.72
C ALA A 56 12.70 18.24 8.29
N THR A 57 13.58 19.24 8.41
CA THR A 57 15.01 19.10 8.10
C THR A 57 15.69 18.13 9.06
N VAL A 58 15.46 18.25 10.37
CA VAL A 58 16.07 17.36 11.38
C VAL A 58 15.59 15.92 11.20
N THR A 59 14.29 15.69 10.98
CA THR A 59 13.81 14.33 10.77
C THR A 59 14.26 13.77 9.42
N GLY A 60 14.42 14.61 8.39
CA GLY A 60 15.02 14.23 7.11
C GLY A 60 16.48 13.80 7.28
N PHE A 61 17.28 14.58 8.02
CA PHE A 61 18.65 14.24 8.39
C PHE A 61 18.71 12.91 9.14
N LEU A 62 17.91 12.73 10.19
CA LEU A 62 17.89 11.48 10.97
C LEU A 62 17.47 10.28 10.12
N GLY A 63 16.49 10.45 9.24
CA GLY A 63 16.06 9.42 8.29
C GLY A 63 17.16 9.04 7.32
N SER A 64 17.85 10.02 6.74
CA SER A 64 19.00 9.77 5.86
C SER A 64 20.16 9.14 6.61
N LEU A 65 20.45 9.57 7.84
CA LEU A 65 21.51 8.97 8.67
C LEU A 65 21.21 7.50 8.97
N LEU A 66 19.95 7.17 9.24
CA LEU A 66 19.52 5.78 9.45
C LEU A 66 19.73 4.92 8.19
N ILE A 67 19.42 5.47 7.01
CA ILE A 67 19.61 4.82 5.72
C ILE A 67 21.10 4.58 5.46
N GLU A 68 21.94 5.61 5.60
CA GLU A 68 23.38 5.50 5.39
C GLU A 68 24.02 4.53 6.39
N SER A 69 23.61 4.59 7.66
CA SER A 69 24.09 3.65 8.69
C SER A 69 23.70 2.21 8.36
N SER A 70 22.49 1.99 7.84
CA SER A 70 22.03 0.67 7.41
C SER A 70 22.86 0.16 6.22
N GLN A 71 23.23 1.02 5.27
CA GLN A 71 24.06 0.61 4.12
C GLN A 71 25.50 0.31 4.52
N TYR A 72 26.10 1.19 5.33
CA TYR A 72 27.48 1.07 5.81
C TYR A 72 27.70 -0.19 6.64
N THR A 73 26.75 -0.52 7.52
CA THR A 73 26.84 -1.70 8.38
C THR A 73 26.40 -2.99 7.69
N GLY A 74 26.01 -2.97 6.41
CA GLY A 74 25.50 -4.17 5.72
C GLY A 74 24.18 -4.65 6.33
N LEU A 75 23.22 -3.74 6.52
CA LEU A 75 21.94 -3.94 7.18
C LEU A 75 22.10 -4.45 8.62
N TRP A 76 22.86 -3.71 9.44
CA TRP A 76 23.14 -4.04 10.85
C TRP A 76 23.88 -5.37 11.02
N PHE A 77 24.94 -5.56 10.24
CA PHE A 77 25.81 -6.74 10.24
C PHE A 77 25.13 -8.03 9.78
N LEU A 78 23.97 -7.93 9.12
CA LEU A 78 23.37 -9.06 8.42
C LEU A 78 24.24 -9.51 7.24
N TYR A 79 24.91 -8.56 6.60
CA TYR A 79 25.91 -8.82 5.58
C TYR A 79 27.31 -8.53 6.13
N PRO A 80 28.32 -9.35 5.77
CA PRO A 80 29.69 -9.19 6.28
C PRO A 80 30.41 -7.97 5.68
N CYS A 81 29.83 -7.34 4.66
CA CYS A 81 30.39 -6.18 3.99
C CYS A 81 29.35 -5.07 3.85
N ALA A 82 29.85 -3.82 3.78
CA ALA A 82 29.03 -2.67 3.42
C ALA A 82 28.43 -2.88 2.03
N TYR A 83 27.13 -2.61 1.89
CA TYR A 83 26.47 -2.69 0.57
C TYR A 83 26.96 -1.55 -0.35
N ARG A 84 27.24 -0.39 0.25
CA ARG A 84 27.84 0.79 -0.35
C ARG A 84 28.64 1.53 0.72
N LEU A 85 29.69 2.24 0.30
CA LEU A 85 30.37 3.18 1.18
C LEU A 85 29.37 4.29 1.53
N ALA A 86 29.08 4.46 2.82
CA ALA A 86 28.29 5.60 3.27
C ALA A 86 28.96 6.89 2.82
N ASP A 87 28.15 7.86 2.40
CA ASP A 87 28.64 9.13 1.89
C ASP A 87 28.00 10.29 2.65
N VAL A 88 28.86 11.16 3.21
CA VAL A 88 28.41 12.39 3.87
C VAL A 88 27.71 13.30 2.86
N ASP A 89 28.08 13.23 1.59
CA ASP A 89 27.47 14.02 0.53
C ASP A 89 26.02 13.58 0.25
N ASP A 90 25.73 12.28 0.37
CA ASP A 90 24.37 11.75 0.26
C ASP A 90 23.51 12.25 1.44
N LEU A 91 24.08 12.28 2.66
CA LEU A 91 23.42 12.84 3.85
C LEU A 91 23.10 14.34 3.69
N ILE A 92 24.05 15.12 3.15
CA ILE A 92 23.86 16.55 2.86
C ILE A 92 22.79 16.75 1.79
N ALA A 93 22.84 16.00 0.69
CA ALA A 93 21.89 16.10 -0.41
C ALA A 93 20.47 15.77 0.05
N ASN A 94 20.28 14.66 0.76
CA ASN A 94 18.99 14.24 1.30
C ASN A 94 18.44 15.27 2.31
N THR A 95 19.29 15.76 3.23
CA THR A 95 18.88 16.79 4.21
C THR A 95 18.47 18.09 3.52
N THR A 96 19.19 18.47 2.46
CA THR A 96 18.86 19.62 1.62
C THR A 96 17.52 19.42 0.93
N GLY A 97 17.25 18.23 0.39
CA GLY A 97 15.96 17.83 -0.15
C GLY A 97 14.81 18.00 0.84
N ALA A 98 14.99 17.54 2.09
CA ALA A 98 14.00 17.69 3.15
C ALA A 98 13.74 19.17 3.50
N LEU A 99 14.79 20.00 3.54
CA LEU A 99 14.67 21.43 3.75
C LEU A 99 13.90 22.11 2.61
N ILE A 100 14.32 21.90 1.35
CA ILE A 100 13.67 22.49 0.18
C ILE A 100 12.20 22.07 0.16
N GLY A 101 11.93 20.78 0.37
CA GLY A 101 10.58 20.22 0.41
C GLY A 101 9.71 20.92 1.45
N ALA A 102 10.25 21.16 2.65
CA ALA A 102 9.54 21.88 3.69
C ALA A 102 9.31 23.37 3.35
N VAL A 103 10.28 24.03 2.71
CA VAL A 103 10.15 25.44 2.31
C VAL A 103 9.10 25.61 1.21
N VAL A 104 9.08 24.73 0.20
CA VAL A 104 8.14 24.83 -0.92
C VAL A 104 6.74 24.27 -0.60
N ALA A 105 6.59 23.51 0.49
CA ALA A 105 5.34 22.86 0.85
C ALA A 105 4.13 23.81 0.89
N PRO A 106 4.18 25.01 1.50
CA PRO A 106 3.02 25.91 1.54
C PRO A 106 2.56 26.34 0.14
N LEU A 107 3.50 26.54 -0.79
CA LEU A 107 3.19 26.91 -2.18
C LEU A 107 2.59 25.71 -2.94
N PHE A 108 3.25 24.56 -2.86
CA PHE A 108 2.83 23.36 -3.59
C PHE A 108 1.55 22.73 -3.06
N LEU A 109 1.19 22.98 -1.80
CA LEU A 109 0.04 22.37 -1.12
C LEU A 109 -1.08 23.39 -0.85
N ALA A 110 -0.96 24.64 -1.29
CA ALA A 110 -1.97 25.68 -1.11
C ALA A 110 -3.34 25.31 -1.70
N TRP A 111 -3.37 24.48 -2.75
CA TRP A 111 -4.59 24.02 -3.41
C TRP A 111 -5.30 22.89 -2.66
N MET A 112 -4.65 22.26 -1.67
CA MET A 112 -5.25 21.14 -0.94
C MET A 112 -6.22 21.65 0.14
N PRO A 113 -7.39 20.99 0.30
CA PRO A 113 -8.33 21.33 1.37
C PRO A 113 -7.68 21.24 2.75
N SER A 114 -8.10 22.11 3.65
CA SER A 114 -7.61 22.11 5.02
C SER A 114 -8.01 20.82 5.75
N SER A 115 -7.21 20.44 6.75
CA SER A 115 -7.52 19.29 7.60
C SER A 115 -8.89 19.40 8.29
N ALA A 116 -9.35 20.63 8.56
CA ALA A 116 -10.65 20.91 9.18
C ALA A 116 -11.80 20.62 8.21
N GLU A 117 -11.71 21.06 6.95
CA GLU A 117 -12.71 20.78 5.91
C GLU A 117 -12.79 19.28 5.59
N LEU A 118 -11.63 18.61 5.52
CA LEU A 118 -11.56 17.16 5.35
C LEU A 118 -12.18 16.41 6.53
N ALA A 119 -12.03 16.93 7.75
CA ALA A 119 -12.65 16.35 8.94
C ALA A 119 -14.18 16.54 8.93
N ALA A 120 -14.66 17.74 8.56
CA ALA A 120 -16.09 18.07 8.53
C ALA A 120 -16.87 17.18 7.55
N THR A 121 -16.31 16.89 6.37
CA THR A 121 -16.97 16.06 5.35
C THR A 121 -16.59 14.57 5.43
N ARG A 122 -15.77 14.16 6.41
CA ARG A 122 -15.24 12.79 6.53
C ARG A 122 -16.34 11.73 6.60
N ARG A 123 -17.45 12.04 7.29
CA ARG A 123 -18.54 11.09 7.52
C ARG A 123 -19.62 11.10 6.44
N VAL A 124 -19.58 12.03 5.51
CA VAL A 124 -20.55 12.10 4.40
C VAL A 124 -20.28 10.96 3.41
N PRO A 125 -21.26 10.07 3.14
CA PRO A 125 -21.12 9.03 2.13
C PRO A 125 -20.80 9.60 0.75
N ARG A 126 -19.99 8.87 -0.03
CA ARG A 126 -19.63 9.25 -1.40
C ARG A 126 -19.90 8.07 -2.34
N PRO A 127 -20.30 8.33 -3.60
CA PRO A 127 -20.55 7.27 -4.56
C PRO A 127 -19.31 6.39 -4.75
N VAL A 128 -19.55 5.13 -5.09
CA VAL A 128 -18.49 4.22 -5.55
C VAL A 128 -18.14 4.64 -6.96
N THR A 129 -16.89 5.00 -7.21
CA THR A 129 -16.39 5.35 -8.54
C THR A 129 -15.40 4.29 -9.03
N VAL A 130 -15.20 4.21 -10.34
CA VAL A 130 -14.20 3.32 -10.97
C VAL A 130 -12.80 3.55 -10.35
N TRP A 131 -12.37 4.80 -10.24
CA TRP A 131 -11.07 5.16 -9.66
C TRP A 131 -10.94 4.73 -8.20
N ARG A 132 -11.98 4.94 -7.40
CA ARG A 132 -11.98 4.51 -5.99
C ARG A 132 -11.90 2.98 -5.88
N ARG A 133 -12.57 2.25 -6.79
CA ARG A 133 -12.51 0.80 -6.84
C ARG A 133 -11.14 0.28 -7.25
N TRP A 134 -10.55 0.83 -8.32
CA TRP A 134 -9.21 0.46 -8.78
C TRP A 134 -8.14 0.81 -7.76
N PHE A 135 -8.24 1.97 -7.10
CA PHE A 135 -7.31 2.33 -6.04
C PHE A 135 -7.39 1.35 -4.87
N ALA A 136 -8.59 0.89 -4.48
CA ALA A 136 -8.71 -0.20 -3.50
C ALA A 136 -8.02 -1.50 -3.95
N MET A 137 -8.15 -1.88 -5.23
CA MET A 137 -7.49 -3.06 -5.80
C MET A 137 -5.97 -2.91 -5.80
N LEU A 138 -5.46 -1.72 -6.14
CA LEU A 138 -4.04 -1.39 -6.10
C LEU A 138 -3.51 -1.51 -4.67
N LEU A 139 -4.21 -0.96 -3.68
CA LEU A 139 -3.82 -1.06 -2.28
C LEU A 139 -3.82 -2.51 -1.77
N ASP A 140 -4.80 -3.32 -2.19
CA ASP A 140 -4.81 -4.75 -1.88
C ASP A 140 -3.60 -5.47 -2.51
N TRP A 141 -3.29 -5.20 -3.79
CA TRP A 141 -2.17 -5.80 -4.50
C TRP A 141 -0.81 -5.40 -3.91
N LEU A 142 -0.60 -4.10 -3.65
CA LEU A 142 0.58 -3.59 -2.96
C LEU A 142 0.71 -4.18 -1.55
N GLY A 143 -0.41 -4.28 -0.82
CA GLY A 143 -0.46 -4.88 0.50
C GLY A 143 0.00 -6.33 0.50
N ILE A 144 -0.50 -7.15 -0.45
CA ILE A 144 -0.03 -8.52 -0.65
C ILE A 144 1.48 -8.53 -0.92
N GLY A 145 1.97 -7.71 -1.86
CA GLY A 145 3.39 -7.64 -2.20
C GLY A 145 4.28 -7.29 -1.00
N VAL A 146 3.86 -6.31 -0.19
CA VAL A 146 4.58 -5.90 1.03
C VAL A 146 4.62 -7.02 2.06
N VAL A 147 3.49 -7.69 2.37
CA VAL A 147 3.50 -8.76 3.38
C VAL A 147 4.26 -9.99 2.92
N THR A 148 4.25 -10.30 1.62
CA THR A 148 5.05 -11.41 1.08
C THR A 148 6.53 -11.08 1.12
N LEU A 149 6.92 -9.86 0.72
CA LEU A 149 8.32 -9.41 0.78
C LEU A 149 8.83 -9.43 2.23
N ALA A 150 8.06 -8.85 3.15
CA ALA A 150 8.40 -8.84 4.57
C ALA A 150 8.56 -10.25 5.14
N ALA A 151 7.67 -11.17 4.79
CA ALA A 151 7.76 -12.58 5.22
C ALA A 151 8.98 -13.30 4.62
N SER A 152 9.28 -13.10 3.34
CA SER A 152 10.47 -13.69 2.71
C SER A 152 11.76 -13.16 3.33
N THR A 153 11.85 -11.86 3.59
CA THR A 153 13.01 -11.24 4.26
C THR A 153 13.12 -11.73 5.71
N ALA A 154 12.03 -11.74 6.47
CA ALA A 154 12.02 -12.22 7.85
C ALA A 154 12.44 -13.70 7.94
N ALA A 155 11.95 -14.55 7.04
CA ALA A 155 12.37 -15.95 6.97
C ALA A 155 13.86 -16.07 6.65
N ALA A 156 14.35 -15.33 5.65
CA ALA A 156 15.78 -15.34 5.29
C ALA A 156 16.67 -14.89 6.46
N MET A 157 16.28 -13.83 7.17
CA MET A 157 16.96 -13.34 8.38
C MET A 157 16.94 -14.38 9.51
N LEU A 158 15.78 -15.01 9.76
CA LEU A 158 15.64 -16.05 10.78
C LEU A 158 16.61 -17.20 10.53
N PHE A 159 16.68 -17.72 9.30
CA PHE A 159 17.61 -18.80 8.96
C PHE A 159 19.08 -18.37 9.06
N HIS A 160 19.37 -17.12 8.70
CA HIS A 160 20.74 -16.59 8.82
C HIS A 160 21.19 -16.48 10.28
N VAL A 161 20.34 -15.93 11.15
CA VAL A 161 20.67 -15.71 12.57
C VAL A 161 20.69 -17.00 13.37
N THR A 162 19.76 -17.92 13.11
CA THR A 162 19.67 -19.19 13.85
C THR A 162 20.62 -20.26 13.34
N GLY A 163 21.17 -20.11 12.14
CA GLY A 163 21.96 -21.14 11.46
C GLY A 163 21.14 -22.37 11.06
N TRP A 164 19.80 -22.31 11.15
CA TRP A 164 18.93 -23.43 10.79
C TRP A 164 19.03 -23.76 9.30
N GLN A 165 18.96 -25.05 8.97
CA GLN A 165 18.95 -25.50 7.59
C GLN A 165 17.75 -24.89 6.86
N ARG A 166 18.02 -24.23 5.73
CA ARG A 166 16.98 -23.65 4.90
C ARG A 166 16.21 -24.79 4.21
N PRO A 167 14.87 -24.70 4.15
CA PRO A 167 14.10 -25.61 3.31
C PRO A 167 14.46 -25.41 1.83
N SER A 168 14.00 -26.32 0.97
CA SER A 168 14.20 -26.16 -0.47
C SER A 168 13.64 -24.79 -0.93
N ALA A 169 14.29 -24.19 -1.94
CA ALA A 169 13.89 -22.87 -2.43
C ALA A 169 12.39 -22.80 -2.75
N GLY A 170 11.83 -23.88 -3.28
CA GLY A 170 10.42 -23.92 -3.60
C GLY A 170 9.49 -23.98 -2.38
N ILE A 171 9.83 -24.73 -1.32
CA ILE A 171 9.06 -24.72 -0.07
C ILE A 171 9.15 -23.31 0.56
N GLN A 172 10.35 -22.73 0.63
CA GLN A 172 10.53 -21.39 1.19
C GLN A 172 9.71 -20.34 0.42
N GLY A 173 9.81 -20.34 -0.91
CA GLY A 173 9.08 -19.44 -1.80
C GLY A 173 7.57 -19.58 -1.62
N THR A 174 7.04 -20.81 -1.71
CA THR A 174 5.62 -21.08 -1.52
C THR A 174 5.13 -20.66 -0.15
N THR A 175 5.82 -21.04 0.94
CA THR A 175 5.37 -20.70 2.31
C THR A 175 5.38 -19.18 2.54
N THR A 176 6.42 -18.48 2.09
CA THR A 176 6.56 -17.02 2.29
C THR A 176 5.68 -16.18 1.36
N VAL A 177 5.07 -16.77 0.34
CA VAL A 177 4.06 -16.12 -0.51
C VAL A 177 2.64 -16.51 -0.09
N LEU A 178 2.37 -17.81 0.02
CA LEU A 178 1.04 -18.37 0.23
C LEU A 178 0.48 -17.97 1.59
N LEU A 179 1.21 -18.22 2.69
CA LEU A 179 0.70 -17.96 4.04
C LEU A 179 0.40 -16.48 4.29
N PRO A 180 1.36 -15.53 4.15
CA PRO A 180 1.08 -14.12 4.40
C PRO A 180 0.08 -13.54 3.40
N GLY A 181 0.13 -13.96 2.13
CA GLY A 181 -0.84 -13.55 1.10
C GLY A 181 -2.26 -14.00 1.44
N LEU A 182 -2.45 -15.26 1.83
CA LEU A 182 -3.76 -15.78 2.23
C LEU A 182 -4.24 -15.13 3.52
N LEU A 183 -3.36 -14.89 4.51
CA LEU A 183 -3.73 -14.17 5.72
C LEU A 183 -4.22 -12.75 5.39
N TRP A 184 -3.52 -12.03 4.51
CA TRP A 184 -3.94 -10.69 4.06
C TRP A 184 -5.30 -10.70 3.36
N VAL A 185 -5.61 -11.75 2.61
CA VAL A 185 -6.88 -11.88 1.88
C VAL A 185 -8.02 -12.35 2.79
N LEU A 186 -7.77 -13.36 3.63
CA LEU A 186 -8.80 -14.06 4.40
C LEU A 186 -9.15 -13.37 5.71
N VAL A 187 -8.17 -12.82 6.43
CA VAL A 187 -8.43 -12.15 7.73
C VAL A 187 -9.45 -11.01 7.57
N PRO A 188 -9.32 -10.09 6.60
CA PRO A 188 -10.34 -9.06 6.37
C PRO A 188 -11.67 -9.64 5.86
N ALA A 189 -11.65 -10.76 5.13
CA ALA A 189 -12.86 -11.38 4.58
C ALA A 189 -13.74 -12.05 5.66
N VAL A 190 -13.16 -12.48 6.78
CA VAL A 190 -13.88 -13.13 7.89
C VAL A 190 -14.18 -12.19 9.06
N THR A 191 -13.53 -11.02 9.14
CA THR A 191 -13.67 -10.05 10.24
C THR A 191 -14.46 -8.79 9.85
N GLY A 192 -15.01 -8.09 10.86
CA GLY A 192 -15.59 -6.76 10.72
C GLY A 192 -16.66 -6.63 9.62
N THR A 193 -16.47 -5.64 8.72
CA THR A 193 -17.33 -5.38 7.56
C THR A 193 -17.14 -6.39 6.41
N ARG A 194 -16.17 -7.30 6.54
CA ARG A 194 -15.77 -8.25 5.49
C ARG A 194 -15.18 -7.62 4.22
N ALA A 195 -14.86 -6.33 4.27
CA ALA A 195 -14.12 -5.63 3.23
C ALA A 195 -12.63 -6.03 3.25
N SER A 196 -11.98 -6.05 2.08
CA SER A 196 -10.51 -6.18 2.00
C SER A 196 -9.80 -4.98 2.65
N ALA A 197 -8.50 -5.10 2.91
CA ALA A 197 -7.73 -4.02 3.52
C ALA A 197 -7.74 -2.73 2.67
N GLY A 198 -7.53 -2.86 1.35
CA GLY A 198 -7.61 -1.76 0.40
C GLY A 198 -9.00 -1.13 0.33
N GLN A 199 -10.07 -1.94 0.41
CA GLN A 199 -11.43 -1.42 0.48
C GLN A 199 -11.68 -0.62 1.75
N LYS A 200 -11.22 -1.10 2.92
CA LYS A 200 -11.32 -0.35 4.18
C LYS A 200 -10.59 0.98 4.10
N ALA A 201 -9.40 1.01 3.48
CA ALA A 201 -8.61 2.23 3.31
C ALA A 201 -9.36 3.33 2.52
N VAL A 202 -10.25 2.93 1.61
CA VAL A 202 -11.07 3.85 0.82
C VAL A 202 -12.55 3.82 1.23
N TRP A 203 -12.90 3.36 2.43
CA TRP A 203 -14.28 3.34 2.95
C TRP A 203 -15.29 2.56 2.10
N LEU A 204 -14.88 1.46 1.48
CA LEU A 204 -15.76 0.58 0.72
C LEU A 204 -16.12 -0.65 1.57
N ALA A 205 -17.37 -1.11 1.47
CA ALA A 205 -17.84 -2.28 2.18
C ALA A 205 -18.72 -3.19 1.30
N PRO A 206 -18.57 -4.53 1.45
CA PRO A 206 -19.45 -5.47 0.78
C PRO A 206 -20.77 -5.63 1.51
N VAL A 207 -21.87 -5.63 0.74
CA VAL A 207 -23.22 -5.85 1.25
C VAL A 207 -23.97 -6.89 0.43
N ARG A 208 -24.93 -7.55 1.06
CA ARG A 208 -25.96 -8.31 0.35
C ARG A 208 -27.12 -7.37 0.05
N ARG A 209 -27.39 -7.11 -1.23
CA ARG A 209 -28.59 -6.39 -1.64
C ARG A 209 -29.78 -7.36 -1.71
N THR A 210 -30.89 -7.02 -1.07
CA THR A 210 -32.19 -7.67 -1.28
C THR A 210 -32.98 -6.92 -2.35
N PRO A 211 -33.63 -7.61 -3.30
CA PRO A 211 -34.40 -6.95 -4.37
C PRO A 211 -35.50 -5.99 -3.86
N HIS A 212 -36.12 -6.28 -2.72
CA HIS A 212 -37.20 -5.47 -2.12
C HIS A 212 -36.76 -4.33 -1.19
N ALA A 213 -35.46 -4.15 -0.99
CA ALA A 213 -34.92 -3.14 -0.08
C ALA A 213 -35.05 -1.68 -0.56
N ALA A 214 -35.54 -1.45 -1.78
CA ALA A 214 -35.76 -0.09 -2.29
C ALA A 214 -36.97 0.61 -1.62
N VAL A 215 -37.88 -0.16 -1.00
CA VAL A 215 -39.15 0.36 -0.46
C VAL A 215 -39.07 0.68 1.04
N GLU A 216 -38.24 -0.05 1.79
CA GLU A 216 -37.96 0.23 3.20
C GLU A 216 -36.47 0.60 3.31
N GLY A 217 -36.14 1.83 3.69
CA GLY A 217 -34.79 2.42 3.72
C GLY A 217 -33.75 1.76 4.64
N SER A 218 -33.77 0.43 4.78
CA SER A 218 -32.92 -0.42 5.61
C SER A 218 -32.44 -1.65 4.81
N GLY A 219 -31.84 -1.41 3.65
CA GLY A 219 -31.62 -2.45 2.63
C GLY A 219 -30.35 -3.29 2.69
N SER A 220 -29.33 -2.82 3.40
CA SER A 220 -27.98 -3.39 3.32
C SER A 220 -27.72 -4.35 4.46
N ARG A 221 -27.84 -5.67 4.21
CA ARG A 221 -27.44 -6.70 5.19
C ARG A 221 -25.96 -7.05 5.03
N ARG A 222 -25.32 -7.42 6.15
CA ARG A 222 -23.94 -7.96 6.15
C ARG A 222 -23.84 -9.14 5.18
N LEU A 223 -22.80 -9.16 4.36
CA LEU A 223 -22.54 -10.24 3.41
C LEU A 223 -22.27 -11.56 4.19
N PRO A 224 -22.94 -12.69 3.89
CA PRO A 224 -22.68 -13.95 4.57
C PRO A 224 -21.25 -14.44 4.32
N LEU A 225 -20.71 -15.23 5.27
CA LEU A 225 -19.30 -15.62 5.28
C LEU A 225 -18.87 -16.31 3.97
N TRP A 226 -19.63 -17.31 3.50
CA TRP A 226 -19.26 -18.05 2.29
C TRP A 226 -19.19 -17.14 1.04
N ARG A 227 -20.08 -16.16 0.90
CA ARG A 227 -20.01 -15.18 -0.21
C ARG A 227 -18.80 -14.27 -0.07
N SER A 228 -18.45 -13.90 1.16
CA SER A 228 -17.22 -13.13 1.43
C SER A 228 -15.97 -13.92 1.04
N LEU A 229 -15.95 -15.22 1.34
CA LEU A 229 -14.84 -16.10 0.97
C LEU A 229 -14.76 -16.27 -0.56
N VAL A 230 -15.88 -16.52 -1.25
CA VAL A 230 -15.93 -16.56 -2.73
C VAL A 230 -15.40 -15.24 -3.32
N ARG A 231 -15.84 -14.09 -2.80
CA ARG A 231 -15.36 -12.77 -3.22
C ARG A 231 -13.85 -12.63 -3.04
N ALA A 232 -13.34 -13.00 -1.87
CA ALA A 232 -11.92 -12.85 -1.54
C ALA A 232 -11.04 -13.80 -2.38
N LEU A 233 -11.48 -15.05 -2.57
CA LEU A 233 -10.71 -16.09 -3.24
C LEU A 233 -10.76 -15.99 -4.77
N SER A 234 -11.85 -15.49 -5.36
CA SER A 234 -12.04 -15.45 -6.82
C SER A 234 -10.97 -14.68 -7.61
N VAL A 235 -10.35 -13.64 -7.02
CA VAL A 235 -9.30 -12.86 -7.69
C VAL A 235 -8.05 -12.81 -6.83
N ALA A 236 -8.13 -12.32 -5.60
CA ALA A 236 -6.96 -12.18 -4.74
C ALA A 236 -6.42 -13.53 -4.27
N GLY A 237 -7.30 -14.49 -3.93
CA GLY A 237 -6.87 -15.86 -3.61
C GLY A 237 -6.20 -16.57 -4.80
N VAL A 238 -6.79 -16.49 -6.00
CA VAL A 238 -6.18 -17.01 -7.23
C VAL A 238 -4.80 -16.39 -7.48
N TYR A 239 -4.68 -15.06 -7.33
CA TYR A 239 -3.40 -14.36 -7.43
C TYR A 239 -2.36 -14.94 -6.47
N VAL A 240 -2.68 -15.05 -5.18
CA VAL A 240 -1.76 -15.58 -4.17
C VAL A 240 -1.38 -17.02 -4.47
N ALA A 241 -2.34 -17.88 -4.83
CA ALA A 241 -2.10 -19.29 -5.12
C ALA A 241 -1.15 -19.47 -6.33
N VAL A 242 -1.41 -18.76 -7.43
CA VAL A 242 -0.56 -18.82 -8.62
C VAL A 242 0.83 -18.25 -8.34
N ARG A 243 0.94 -17.15 -7.58
CA ARG A 243 2.23 -16.56 -7.22
C ARG A 243 3.04 -17.47 -6.29
N ALA A 244 2.39 -18.20 -5.40
CA ALA A 244 3.05 -19.19 -4.57
C ALA A 244 3.57 -20.37 -5.40
N GLU A 245 2.77 -20.89 -6.32
CA GLU A 245 3.20 -21.95 -7.24
C GLU A 245 4.37 -21.50 -8.12
N ALA A 246 4.30 -20.28 -8.68
CA ALA A 246 5.39 -19.71 -9.46
C ALA A 246 6.67 -19.48 -8.64
N ALA A 247 6.57 -19.33 -7.31
CA ALA A 247 7.72 -19.26 -6.42
C ALA A 247 8.31 -20.65 -6.09
N ALA A 248 7.53 -21.72 -6.26
CA ALA A 248 7.96 -23.10 -6.06
C ALA A 248 8.57 -23.74 -7.30
N ALA A 249 7.99 -23.45 -8.46
CA ALA A 249 8.25 -24.16 -9.68
C ALA A 249 9.53 -23.67 -10.39
N ALA A 250 10.22 -24.61 -11.05
CA ALA A 250 11.31 -24.27 -11.95
C ALA A 250 10.81 -23.43 -13.14
N GLU A 251 11.67 -22.57 -13.67
CA GLU A 251 11.37 -21.83 -14.90
C GLU A 251 11.02 -22.82 -16.02
N GLY A 252 9.88 -22.62 -16.68
CA GLY A 252 9.38 -23.55 -17.68
C GLY A 252 8.09 -23.07 -18.34
N ILE A 253 7.67 -23.80 -19.38
CA ILE A 253 6.47 -23.43 -20.15
C ILE A 253 5.21 -23.45 -19.29
N GLY A 254 5.08 -24.41 -18.36
CA GLY A 254 3.93 -24.49 -17.45
C GLY A 254 3.78 -23.26 -16.56
N THR A 255 4.87 -22.78 -15.97
CA THR A 255 4.87 -21.58 -15.12
C THR A 255 4.61 -20.31 -15.93
N ALA A 256 5.14 -20.23 -17.16
CA ALA A 256 4.86 -19.14 -18.08
C ALA A 256 3.37 -19.08 -18.48
N VAL A 257 2.76 -20.22 -18.84
CA VAL A 257 1.34 -20.32 -19.19
C VAL A 257 0.45 -19.95 -18.02
N LEU A 258 0.75 -20.45 -16.82
CA LEU A 258 -0.01 -20.12 -15.61
C LEU A 258 0.09 -18.63 -15.26
N THR A 259 1.27 -18.03 -15.41
CA THR A 259 1.49 -16.60 -15.18
C THR A 259 0.75 -15.74 -16.20
N LEU A 260 0.74 -16.14 -17.48
CA LEU A 260 -0.04 -15.49 -18.53
C LEU A 260 -1.54 -15.57 -18.24
N ALA A 261 -2.04 -16.75 -17.88
CA ALA A 261 -3.44 -16.96 -17.53
C ALA A 261 -3.87 -16.08 -16.33
N LEU A 262 -3.01 -15.97 -15.32
CA LEU A 262 -3.22 -15.04 -14.20
C LEU A 262 -3.26 -13.58 -14.68
N GLY A 263 -2.34 -13.17 -15.57
CA GLY A 263 -2.33 -11.82 -16.14
C GLY A 263 -3.65 -11.48 -16.85
N LEU A 264 -4.16 -12.40 -17.67
CA LEU A 264 -5.44 -12.27 -18.35
C LEU A 264 -6.62 -12.22 -17.35
N TRP A 265 -6.58 -13.03 -16.29
CA TRP A 265 -7.59 -13.02 -15.24
C TRP A 265 -7.62 -11.70 -14.46
N ILE A 266 -6.47 -11.14 -14.12
CA ILE A 266 -6.35 -9.82 -13.47
C ILE A 266 -6.86 -8.74 -14.41
N LEU A 267 -6.48 -8.78 -15.69
CA LEU A 267 -6.97 -7.82 -16.68
C LEU A 267 -8.49 -7.86 -16.80
N ALA A 268 -9.09 -9.06 -16.87
CA ALA A 268 -10.53 -9.23 -16.85
C ALA A 268 -11.16 -8.66 -15.58
N ALA A 269 -10.55 -8.89 -14.41
CA ALA A 269 -11.02 -8.34 -13.13
C ALA A 269 -10.97 -6.81 -13.07
N LEU A 270 -9.93 -6.18 -13.65
CA LEU A 270 -9.78 -4.74 -13.75
C LEU A 270 -10.82 -4.12 -14.69
N ILE A 271 -10.99 -4.71 -15.88
CA ILE A 271 -11.96 -4.25 -16.89
C ILE A 271 -13.39 -4.40 -16.38
N ALA A 272 -13.71 -5.51 -15.69
CA ALA A 272 -15.04 -5.78 -15.16
C ALA A 272 -15.55 -4.70 -14.19
N VAL A 273 -14.69 -3.85 -13.61
CA VAL A 273 -15.10 -2.71 -12.78
C VAL A 273 -15.93 -1.70 -13.57
N ILE A 274 -15.65 -1.50 -14.87
CA ILE A 274 -16.32 -0.48 -15.68
C ILE A 274 -17.79 -0.86 -15.99
N PRO A 275 -18.08 -2.02 -16.63
CA PRO A 275 -19.44 -2.34 -17.07
C PRO A 275 -20.32 -2.93 -15.97
N THR A 276 -19.75 -3.35 -14.83
CA THR A 276 -20.56 -3.93 -13.76
C THR A 276 -21.32 -2.86 -12.98
N ARG A 277 -22.52 -3.23 -12.52
CA ARG A 277 -23.36 -2.37 -11.68
C ARG A 277 -22.59 -1.84 -10.48
N ASN A 278 -22.69 -0.54 -10.24
CA ASN A 278 -22.01 0.19 -9.17
C ASN A 278 -20.51 -0.11 -9.04
N HIS A 279 -19.86 -0.45 -10.16
CA HIS A 279 -18.44 -0.78 -10.22
C HIS A 279 -17.99 -1.90 -9.28
N ARG A 280 -18.89 -2.85 -8.99
CA ARG A 280 -18.64 -3.95 -8.04
C ARG A 280 -17.47 -4.85 -8.51
N GLY A 281 -17.31 -5.00 -9.82
CA GLY A 281 -16.25 -5.80 -10.45
C GLY A 281 -16.50 -7.31 -10.40
N LEU A 282 -15.55 -8.07 -10.95
CA LEU A 282 -15.66 -9.52 -11.15
C LEU A 282 -15.88 -10.29 -9.84
N SER A 283 -15.07 -10.03 -8.81
CA SER A 283 -15.15 -10.74 -7.53
C SER A 283 -16.49 -10.58 -6.81
N TYR A 284 -17.12 -9.41 -6.93
CA TYR A 284 -18.44 -9.15 -6.36
C TYR A 284 -19.55 -9.78 -7.19
N ALA A 285 -19.43 -9.76 -8.52
CA ALA A 285 -20.37 -10.42 -9.41
C ALA A 285 -20.42 -11.94 -9.13
N LEU A 286 -19.25 -12.60 -9.02
CA LEU A 286 -19.15 -14.03 -8.70
C LEU A 286 -19.70 -14.36 -7.31
N ALA A 287 -19.50 -13.47 -6.34
CA ALA A 287 -20.01 -13.65 -4.97
C ALA A 287 -21.50 -13.30 -4.82
N GLY A 288 -22.16 -12.75 -5.85
CA GLY A 288 -23.50 -12.19 -5.73
C GLY A 288 -23.59 -11.11 -4.63
N ALA A 289 -22.58 -10.23 -4.58
CA ALA A 289 -22.43 -9.16 -3.62
C ALA A 289 -22.52 -7.79 -4.31
N GLU A 290 -22.87 -6.77 -3.55
CA GLU A 290 -22.80 -5.36 -3.97
C GLU A 290 -21.76 -4.61 -3.14
N LEU A 291 -21.32 -3.49 -3.69
CA LEU A 291 -20.33 -2.62 -3.09
C LEU A 291 -20.98 -1.29 -2.75
N VAL A 292 -20.79 -0.80 -1.53
CA VAL A 292 -21.30 0.49 -1.07
C VAL A 292 -20.22 1.26 -0.32
N ASP A 293 -20.49 2.53 -0.06
CA ASP A 293 -19.70 3.29 0.90
C ASP A 293 -19.96 2.77 2.31
N ALA A 294 -18.91 2.48 3.08
CA ALA A 294 -19.02 1.98 4.43
C ALA A 294 -19.75 2.95 5.38
N ARG A 295 -19.80 4.25 5.04
CA ARG A 295 -20.53 5.28 5.79
C ARG A 295 -22.04 5.25 5.59
N GLU A 296 -22.53 4.51 4.58
CA GLU A 296 -23.96 4.22 4.41
C GLU A 296 -24.43 3.11 5.34
N LEU A 297 -23.51 2.34 5.93
CA LEU A 297 -23.86 1.28 6.85
C LEU A 297 -24.23 1.86 8.22
N PRO A 298 -25.24 1.29 8.89
CA PRO A 298 -25.52 1.64 10.27
C PRO A 298 -24.25 1.44 11.12
N GLU A 299 -23.89 2.44 11.92
CA GLU A 299 -22.89 2.29 12.98
C GLU A 299 -23.25 1.03 13.80
N PRO A 300 -22.28 0.14 14.11
CA PRO A 300 -22.52 -1.00 14.98
C PRO A 300 -23.06 -0.46 16.30
N THR A 301 -24.37 -0.60 16.51
CA THR A 301 -25.13 0.17 17.48
C THR A 301 -24.70 -0.21 18.90
N SER A 302 -24.42 0.80 19.71
CA SER A 302 -24.71 0.79 21.14
C SER A 302 -26.09 0.16 21.38
N PRO A 303 -26.27 -0.61 22.48
CA PRO A 303 -27.40 -1.51 22.64
C PRO A 303 -28.73 -0.78 22.47
N ARG A 304 -29.59 -1.30 21.57
CA ARG A 304 -30.95 -0.79 21.34
C ARG A 304 -31.66 -0.63 22.69
N PRO A 305 -32.30 0.51 22.99
CA PRO A 305 -33.16 0.60 24.16
C PRO A 305 -34.26 -0.45 24.00
N ARG A 306 -34.37 -1.35 24.99
CA ARG A 306 -35.46 -2.33 25.07
C ARG A 306 -36.78 -1.58 24.88
N ARG A 307 -37.56 -1.97 23.87
CA ARG A 307 -38.96 -1.55 23.73
C ARG A 307 -39.65 -1.86 25.06
N ARG A 308 -39.93 -0.84 25.88
CA ARG A 308 -40.87 -0.98 27.00
C ARG A 308 -42.24 -1.23 26.38
N SER A 309 -42.76 -2.43 26.57
CA SER A 309 -44.17 -2.73 26.32
C SER A 309 -45.02 -1.82 27.21
N ARG A 310 -45.62 -0.78 26.62
CA ARG A 310 -46.75 -0.10 27.26
C ARG A 310 -47.95 -1.03 27.11
N SER A 311 -48.26 -1.78 28.17
CA SER A 311 -49.61 -2.27 28.40
C SER A 311 -50.50 -1.06 28.71
N GLN A 312 -51.36 -0.68 27.77
CA GLN A 312 -52.52 0.15 28.08
C GLN A 312 -53.58 -0.75 28.74
N PRO A 313 -54.21 -0.35 29.85
CA PRO A 313 -55.50 -0.92 30.23
C PRO A 313 -56.58 -0.31 29.33
N LEU A 314 -57.43 -1.17 28.77
CA LEU A 314 -58.66 -0.79 28.08
C LEU A 314 -59.71 -0.31 29.11
N PRO A 315 -60.65 0.57 28.70
CA PRO A 315 -61.58 1.28 29.58
C PRO A 315 -62.59 0.38 30.29
#